data_AF-A0A314W8Y0-F1
#
_entry.id   AF-A0A314W8Y0-F1
#
_cell.length_a   1.000
_cell.length_b   1.000
_cell.length_c   1.000
_cell.angle_alpha   90.00
_cell.angle_beta   90.00
_cell.angle_gamma   90.00
#
_symmetry.space_group_name_H-M   'P 1'
#
loop_
_entity.id
_entity.type
_entity.pdbx_description
1 polymer ?
#
loop_
_entity_poly.entity_id
_entity_poly.type
_entity_poly.pdbx_seq_one_letter_code
_entity_poly.pdbx_strand_id
1 'polypeptide(L)'
;MLRIPFLFFLIFLICSCVGRPSTDDPKLSDLNLNLEEFFDGEVVAYGQFQDRFGTVRSRFKVDILGTFDGKTLILEESFVYSD
;
A
#
# COMPACT_ATOMS: atom_id res chain seq x y z
N MET A 1 -11.29 36.63 -24.99
CA MET A 1 -12.02 36.52 -23.70
C MET A 1 -12.20 35.07 -23.23
N LEU A 2 -12.04 34.04 -24.07
CA LEU A 2 -12.20 32.62 -23.70
C LEU A 2 -10.93 31.94 -23.08
N ARG A 3 -9.77 32.60 -23.13
CA ARG A 3 -8.47 31.99 -22.71
C ARG A 3 -8.30 31.85 -21.19
N ILE A 4 -8.75 32.85 -20.43
CA ILE A 4 -8.65 32.87 -18.95
C ILE A 4 -9.56 31.83 -18.28
N PRO A 5 -10.86 31.68 -18.67
CA PRO A 5 -11.70 30.63 -18.08
C PRO A 5 -11.24 29.22 -18.48
N PHE A 6 -10.68 29.04 -19.69
CA PHE A 6 -10.08 27.78 -20.11
C PHE A 6 -8.85 27.39 -19.27
N LEU A 7 -8.01 28.37 -18.91
CA LEU A 7 -6.86 28.16 -18.03
C LEU A 7 -7.29 27.75 -16.61
N PHE A 8 -8.33 28.40 -16.05
CA PHE A 8 -8.86 28.04 -14.73
C PHE A 8 -9.48 26.64 -14.71
N PHE A 9 -10.19 26.25 -15.78
CA PHE A 9 -10.73 24.90 -15.93
C PHE A 9 -9.62 23.84 -16.00
N LEU A 10 -8.52 24.14 -16.71
CA LEU A 10 -7.36 23.26 -16.80
C LEU A 10 -6.65 23.10 -15.45
N ILE A 11 -6.55 24.17 -14.65
CA ILE A 11 -5.99 24.14 -13.28
C ILE A 11 -6.88 23.31 -12.34
N PHE A 12 -8.20 23.35 -12.51
CA PHE A 12 -9.12 22.55 -11.69
C PHE A 12 -8.99 21.04 -11.97
N LEU A 13 -8.79 20.65 -13.23
CA LEU A 13 -8.60 19.26 -13.63
C LEU A 13 -7.35 18.62 -13.01
N ILE A 14 -6.23 19.35 -12.94
CA ILE A 14 -4.95 18.84 -12.41
C ILE A 14 -4.91 18.70 -10.88
N CYS A 15 -5.83 19.34 -10.15
CA CYS A 15 -5.85 19.30 -8.67
C CYS A 15 -6.68 18.14 -8.09
N SER A 16 -7.31 17.33 -8.94
CA SER A 16 -8.27 16.30 -8.52
C SER A 16 -7.64 15.04 -7.89
N CYS A 17 -6.33 14.82 -8.00
CA CYS A 17 -5.67 13.58 -7.58
C CYS A 17 -4.86 13.69 -6.27
N VAL A 18 -5.07 14.71 -5.44
CA VAL A 18 -4.24 14.97 -4.23
C VAL A 18 -4.76 14.27 -2.97
N GLY A 19 -5.94 13.64 -3.01
CA GLY A 19 -6.52 12.94 -1.87
C GLY A 19 -5.66 11.76 -1.42
N ARG A 20 -5.18 11.80 -0.17
CA ARG A 20 -4.55 10.64 0.49
C ARG A 20 -5.62 9.92 1.30
N PRO A 21 -5.70 8.58 1.23
CA PRO A 21 -6.61 7.85 2.08
C PRO A 21 -6.27 8.11 3.55
N SER A 22 -7.30 8.38 4.34
CA SER A 22 -7.24 8.56 5.79
C SER A 22 -7.77 7.31 6.49
N THR A 23 -7.38 7.10 7.75
CA THR A 23 -7.88 5.96 8.55
C THR A 23 -9.39 6.03 8.79
N ASP A 24 -9.96 7.24 8.75
CA ASP A 24 -11.38 7.48 8.98
C ASP A 24 -12.22 7.37 7.69
N ASP A 25 -11.58 7.10 6.54
CA ASP A 25 -12.28 6.95 5.27
C ASP A 25 -13.20 5.71 5.28
N PRO A 26 -14.36 5.78 4.61
CA PRO A 26 -15.23 4.63 4.48
C PRO A 26 -14.50 3.48 3.78
N LYS A 27 -14.72 2.26 4.27
CA LYS A 27 -14.17 1.06 3.63
C LYS A 27 -14.64 0.98 2.18
N LEU A 28 -13.71 0.62 1.29
CA LEU A 28 -13.99 0.42 -0.13
C LEU A 28 -14.74 -0.89 -0.42
N SER A 29 -14.84 -1.80 0.56
CA SER A 29 -15.57 -3.05 0.45
C SER A 29 -15.98 -3.61 1.81
N ASP A 30 -17.01 -4.44 1.83
CA ASP A 30 -17.44 -5.23 3.00
C ASP A 30 -16.62 -6.52 3.20
N LEU A 31 -15.67 -6.80 2.30
CA LEU A 31 -14.78 -7.95 2.42
C LEU A 31 -13.90 -7.79 3.67
N ASN A 32 -13.94 -8.79 4.55
CA ASN A 32 -13.01 -8.86 5.67
C ASN A 32 -11.80 -9.69 5.24
N LEU A 33 -10.61 -9.12 5.41
CA LEU A 33 -9.36 -9.83 5.17
C LEU A 33 -9.17 -10.92 6.24
N ASN A 34 -9.33 -12.18 5.85
CA ASN A 34 -8.92 -13.32 6.65
C ASN A 34 -7.41 -13.52 6.44
N LEU A 35 -6.61 -13.36 7.49
CA LEU A 35 -5.15 -13.41 7.38
C LEU A 35 -4.66 -14.83 7.14
N GLU A 36 -5.29 -15.80 7.80
CA GLU A 36 -4.96 -17.21 7.71
C GLU A 36 -5.12 -17.71 6.27
N GLU A 37 -6.26 -17.42 5.63
CA GLU A 37 -6.53 -17.82 4.25
C GLU A 37 -5.68 -17.03 3.24
N PHE A 38 -5.45 -15.73 3.50
CA PHE A 38 -4.68 -14.90 2.57
C PHE A 38 -3.19 -15.27 2.53
N PHE A 39 -2.62 -15.64 3.67
CA PHE A 39 -1.19 -15.92 3.78
C PHE A 39 -0.84 -17.41 3.74
N ASP A 40 -1.79 -18.35 3.72
CA ASP A 40 -1.48 -19.79 3.58
C ASP A 40 -0.98 -20.10 2.15
N GLY A 41 0.35 -20.19 2.01
CA GLY A 41 1.03 -20.37 0.73
C GLY A 41 2.15 -19.35 0.49
N GLU A 42 2.51 -19.14 -0.78
CA GLU A 42 3.57 -18.22 -1.19
C GLU A 42 3.03 -16.82 -1.47
N VAL A 43 3.58 -15.81 -0.78
CA VAL A 43 3.20 -14.40 -0.93
C VAL A 43 4.46 -13.57 -1.13
N VAL A 44 4.38 -12.56 -2.00
CA VAL A 44 5.44 -11.56 -2.17
C VAL A 44 4.93 -10.21 -1.71
N ALA A 45 5.70 -9.54 -0.85
CA ALA A 45 5.43 -8.18 -0.44
C ALA A 45 6.61 -7.24 -0.75
N TYR A 46 6.27 -5.96 -0.87
CA TYR A 46 7.23 -4.88 -1.11
C TYR A 46 7.04 -3.84 -0.03
N GLY A 47 8.14 -3.32 0.51
CA GLY A 47 8.07 -2.32 1.57
C GLY A 47 9.24 -1.36 1.56
N GLN A 48 9.14 -0.36 2.43
CA GLN A 48 10.18 0.64 2.62
C GLN A 48 10.27 1.09 4.07
N PHE A 49 11.50 1.29 4.54
CA PHE A 49 11.75 1.88 5.86
C PHE A 49 11.87 3.39 5.72
N GLN A 50 11.05 4.13 6.46
CA GLN A 50 11.06 5.59 6.51
C GLN A 50 11.42 6.07 7.90
N ASP A 51 12.25 7.12 7.98
CA ASP A 51 12.49 7.79 9.25
C ASP A 51 11.30 8.70 9.65
N ARG A 52 11.38 9.28 10.86
CA ARG A 52 10.34 10.18 11.39
C ARG A 52 10.16 11.47 10.58
N PHE A 53 11.10 11.80 9.72
CA PHE A 53 11.05 12.94 8.81
C PHE A 53 10.54 12.55 7.41
N GLY A 54 10.17 11.28 7.20
CA GLY A 54 9.68 10.75 5.93
C GLY A 54 10.77 10.42 4.91
N THR A 55 12.05 10.43 5.31
CA THR A 55 13.14 10.04 4.41
C THR A 55 13.17 8.52 4.29
N VAL A 56 13.04 8.00 3.07
CA VAL A 56 13.21 6.57 2.77
C VAL A 56 14.67 6.19 2.95
N ARG A 57 14.94 5.18 3.80
CA ARG A 57 16.30 4.71 4.11
C ARG A 57 16.68 3.44 3.36
N SER A 58 15.72 2.53 3.17
CA SER A 58 15.89 1.32 2.36
C SER A 58 14.53 0.84 1.85
N ARG A 59 14.52 0.07 0.77
CA ARG A 59 13.36 -0.65 0.27
C ARG A 59 13.68 -2.13 0.26
N PHE A 60 12.65 -2.95 0.36
CA PHE A 60 12.82 -4.39 0.35
C PHE A 60 11.73 -5.07 -0.46
N LYS A 61 12.12 -6.22 -1.02
CA LYS A 61 11.21 -7.30 -1.42
C LYS A 61 11.28 -8.36 -0.33
N VAL A 62 10.15 -8.94 0.04
CA VAL A 62 10.10 -10.10 0.92
C VAL A 62 9.31 -11.20 0.23
N ASP A 63 9.92 -12.38 0.15
CA ASP A 63 9.25 -13.62 -0.21
C ASP A 63 8.80 -14.28 1.10
N ILE A 64 7.52 -14.59 1.21
CA ILE A 64 6.88 -15.12 2.43
C ILE A 64 6.29 -16.49 2.10
N LEU A 65 6.68 -17.51 2.85
CA LEU A 65 6.00 -18.81 2.86
C LEU A 65 5.18 -18.90 4.14
N GLY A 66 3.86 -18.75 4.01
CA GLY A 66 2.93 -18.96 5.11
C GLY A 66 2.43 -20.39 5.18
N THR A 67 2.21 -20.88 6.39
CA THR A 67 1.65 -22.20 6.65
C THR A 67 0.65 -22.09 7.79
N PHE A 68 -0.60 -22.49 7.54
CA PHE A 68 -1.66 -22.52 8.55
C PHE A 68 -2.03 -23.96 8.93
N ASP A 69 -1.98 -24.27 10.23
CA ASP A 69 -2.31 -25.61 10.75
C ASP A 69 -3.77 -25.75 11.24
N GLY A 70 -4.61 -24.74 11.00
CA GLY A 70 -5.97 -24.64 11.55
C GLY A 70 -6.06 -23.89 12.88
N LYS A 71 -4.93 -23.53 13.49
CA LYS A 71 -4.86 -22.78 14.75
C LYS A 71 -3.82 -21.65 14.73
N THR A 72 -2.70 -21.84 14.07
CA THR A 72 -1.57 -20.92 14.06
C THR A 72 -1.05 -20.76 12.64
N LEU A 73 -0.98 -19.50 12.21
CA LEU A 73 -0.33 -19.11 10.98
C LEU A 73 1.13 -18.79 11.29
N ILE A 74 2.05 -19.46 10.61
CA ILE A 74 3.49 -19.18 10.67
C ILE A 74 3.89 -18.57 9.33
N LEU A 75 4.62 -17.45 9.37
CA LEU A 75 5.18 -16.79 8.19
C LEU A 75 6.70 -16.93 8.22
N GLU A 76 7.26 -17.67 7.27
CA GLU A 76 8.70 -17.69 7.03
C GLU A 76 9.06 -16.63 6.00
N GLU A 77 9.83 -15.62 6.43
CA GLU A 77 10.07 -14.41 5.65
C GLU A 77 11.53 -14.31 5.20
N SER A 78 11.74 -14.18 3.88
CA SER A 78 13.05 -13.98 3.27
C SER A 78 13.15 -12.59 2.65
N PHE A 79 13.89 -11.69 3.31
CA PHE A 79 14.04 -10.30 2.88
C PHE A 79 15.23 -10.10 1.94
N VAL A 80 15.00 -9.35 0.86
CA VAL A 80 16.02 -8.81 -0.04
C VAL A 80 15.92 -7.29 0.00
N TYR A 81 16.94 -6.65 0.58
CA TYR A 81 17.06 -5.20 0.62
C TYR A 81 17.68 -4.67 -0.66
N SER A 82 17.18 -3.54 -1.15
CA SER A 82 17.56 -2.95 -2.43
C SER A 82 18.76 -1.99 -2.33
N ASP A 83 19.65 -2.22 -1.37
CA ASP A 83 20.79 -1.35 -1.04
C ASP A 83 21.62 -0.98 -2.29
#